data_AF-A0A914XLT9-F1
#
_entry.id   AF-A0A914XLT9-F1
#
_cell.length_a   1.000
_cell.length_b   1.000
_cell.length_c   1.000
_cell.angle_alpha   90.00
_cell.angle_beta   90.00
_cell.angle_gamma   90.00
#
_symmetry.space_group_name_H-M   'P 1'
#
loop_
_entity.id
_entity.type
_entity.pdbx_description
1 polymer ?
#
loop_
_entity_poly.entity_id
_entity_poly.type
_entity_poly.pdbx_seq_one_letter_code
_entity_poly.pdbx_strand_id
1 'polypeptide(L)'
;MRRWRRRDDGTTAGHRRKLGGDARVWAILPSEERNLKALQRAVAQVFKLQPALLDDLKKDGEIVSQLLHKAANEAERAAAAQGRQRVFHMKTTELDMRAIVELCAYLVDVASTLTAFVTVFPDALRVFHQVGLTSELPSITERLCVSLAAELFFRIAKSGFSVNVRLLIGQLESFKKSTVQLFRQLLEKNAIYDPTLPADEAQKRAEDFVGLITAALDCENFIFVYNDVYPLETDLKQLLVNQLCTQPTIDYVRATLETICAKQVEMLKQKLRRRGLFQVNRSSKFETARLNEQVQLVEEVDALPASARRRPPRPDEEPRPFTADYTGGRSRQLKERNKGFVAGHNRKAGAMKKMRQGMI
;
A
#
# COMPACT_ATOMS: atom_id res chain seq x y z
N MET A 1 0.07 2.32 62.70
CA MET A 1 0.40 3.76 62.57
C MET A 1 0.23 4.21 61.12
N ARG A 2 -0.70 5.15 60.93
CA ARG A 2 -0.92 6.14 59.84
C ARG A 2 -0.91 5.69 58.36
N ARG A 3 -2.14 5.39 57.91
CA ARG A 3 -2.69 5.55 56.56
C ARG A 3 -2.22 6.85 55.89
N TRP A 4 -1.80 6.77 54.64
CA TRP A 4 -1.73 7.92 53.74
C TRP A 4 -2.92 7.91 52.78
N ARG A 5 -3.60 9.06 52.76
CA ARG A 5 -4.83 9.37 52.04
C ARG A 5 -4.55 9.55 50.55
N ARG A 6 -5.48 9.06 49.72
CA ARG A 6 -5.72 9.59 48.37
C ARG A 6 -6.08 11.08 48.48
N ARG A 7 -5.47 11.89 47.62
CA ARG A 7 -5.97 13.22 47.28
C ARG A 7 -6.20 13.19 45.78
N ASP A 8 -7.48 13.17 45.42
CA ASP A 8 -7.98 13.43 44.07
C ASP A 8 -8.04 14.95 43.93
N ASP A 9 -7.21 15.53 43.06
CA ASP A 9 -7.41 16.90 42.56
C ASP A 9 -7.28 16.81 41.03
N GLY A 10 -8.42 16.92 40.35
CA GLY A 10 -8.51 16.85 38.90
C GLY A 10 -8.14 18.17 38.22
N THR A 11 -7.63 18.07 37.00
CA THR A 11 -8.07 18.84 35.81
C THR A 11 -7.10 18.58 34.66
N THR A 12 -7.58 17.88 33.63
CA THR A 12 -7.24 18.10 32.21
C THR A 12 -8.17 17.23 31.38
N ALA A 13 -9.41 17.71 31.23
CA ALA A 13 -10.28 17.28 30.15
C ALA A 13 -9.70 17.83 28.84
N GLY A 14 -8.93 17.00 28.12
CA GLY A 14 -8.30 17.36 26.85
C GLY A 14 -8.51 16.26 25.82
N HIS A 15 -9.63 16.33 25.11
CA HIS A 15 -9.81 15.85 23.73
C HIS A 15 -9.07 14.54 23.34
N ARG A 16 -9.59 13.39 23.80
CA ARG A 16 -9.42 12.13 23.06
C ARG A 16 -10.22 12.22 21.76
N ARG A 17 -9.62 12.79 20.70
CA ARG A 17 -10.07 12.50 19.35
C ARG A 17 -9.80 11.02 19.10
N LYS A 18 -10.87 10.27 18.85
CA LYS A 18 -10.81 8.95 18.21
C LYS A 18 -10.15 9.14 16.84
N LEU A 19 -8.82 8.95 16.78
CA LEU A 19 -8.16 8.66 15.52
C LEU A 19 -8.59 7.25 15.12
N GLY A 20 -9.29 7.18 13.98
CA GLY A 20 -9.69 5.94 13.33
C GLY A 20 -8.48 5.04 13.08
N GLY A 21 -8.74 3.74 13.04
CA GLY A 21 -7.75 2.69 13.11
C GLY A 21 -6.71 2.74 11.99
N ASP A 22 -5.49 3.09 12.36
CA ASP A 22 -4.23 2.55 11.78
C ASP A 22 -2.98 3.02 12.55
N ALA A 23 -3.13 3.92 13.53
CA ALA A 23 -2.03 4.40 14.38
C ALA A 23 -1.47 3.34 15.38
N ARG A 24 -1.96 2.10 15.38
CA ARG A 24 -1.49 1.04 16.29
C ARG A 24 -0.36 0.18 15.73
N VAL A 25 -0.06 0.27 14.43
CA VAL A 25 0.98 -0.57 13.82
C VAL A 25 2.40 -0.06 14.11
N TRP A 26 2.54 1.17 14.62
CA TRP A 26 3.84 1.83 14.81
C TRP A 26 4.15 2.23 16.26
N ALA A 27 3.32 1.79 17.23
CA ALA A 27 3.59 2.04 18.64
C ALA A 27 4.66 1.05 19.13
N ILE A 28 5.92 1.44 19.03
CA ILE A 28 7.06 0.72 19.61
C ILE A 28 6.79 0.58 21.12
N LEU A 29 6.77 -0.65 21.64
CA LEU A 29 6.56 -0.88 23.07
C LEU A 29 7.73 -0.27 23.87
N PRO A 30 7.55 0.21 25.11
CA PRO A 30 8.63 0.81 25.89
C PRO A 30 9.89 -0.09 26.06
N SER A 31 9.70 -1.42 26.07
CA SER A 31 10.79 -2.40 26.05
C SER A 31 11.53 -2.46 24.71
N GLU A 32 10.80 -2.30 23.61
CA GLU A 32 11.37 -2.25 22.26
C GLU A 32 12.11 -0.92 22.03
N GLU A 33 11.64 0.19 22.60
CA GLU A 33 12.30 1.50 22.49
C GLU A 33 13.66 1.50 23.21
N ARG A 34 13.75 0.86 24.38
CA ARG A 34 15.01 0.68 25.10
C ARG A 34 15.99 -0.17 24.30
N ASN A 35 15.51 -1.24 23.67
CA ASN A 35 16.32 -2.11 22.83
C ASN A 35 16.79 -1.38 21.56
N LEU A 36 15.92 -0.59 20.93
CA LEU A 36 16.27 0.23 19.78
C LEU A 36 17.38 1.23 20.12
N LYS A 37 17.27 1.96 21.23
CA LYS A 37 18.32 2.91 21.68
C LYS A 37 19.64 2.22 22.02
N ALA A 38 19.61 0.99 22.52
CA ALA A 38 20.82 0.21 22.76
C ALA A 38 21.46 -0.23 21.42
N LEU A 39 20.64 -0.73 20.49
CA LEU A 39 21.08 -1.16 19.18
C LEU A 39 21.64 0.00 18.34
N GLN A 40 20.97 1.15 18.32
CA GLN A 40 21.44 2.38 17.66
C GLN A 40 22.85 2.77 18.15
N ARG A 41 23.08 2.74 19.47
CA ARG A 41 24.40 3.04 20.05
C ARG A 41 25.45 2.00 19.66
N ALA A 42 25.11 0.73 19.69
CA ALA A 42 26.03 -0.34 19.32
C ALA A 42 26.44 -0.24 17.84
N VAL A 43 25.46 -0.06 16.94
CA VAL A 43 25.71 0.09 15.50
C VAL A 43 26.53 1.36 15.22
N ALA A 44 26.17 2.50 15.81
CA ALA A 44 26.95 3.73 15.67
C ALA A 44 28.40 3.58 16.13
N GLN A 45 28.64 2.82 17.20
CA GLN A 45 30.01 2.51 17.66
C GLN A 45 30.78 1.66 16.64
N VAL A 46 30.14 0.65 16.03
CA VAL A 46 30.78 -0.18 15.00
C VAL A 46 31.22 0.68 13.80
N PHE A 47 30.34 1.55 13.29
CA PHE A 47 30.70 2.46 12.19
C PHE A 47 31.77 3.49 12.58
N LYS A 48 31.80 3.91 13.84
CA LYS A 48 32.86 4.79 14.36
C LYS A 48 34.21 4.08 14.43
N LEU A 49 34.22 2.81 14.85
CA LEU A 49 35.45 2.00 14.97
C LEU A 49 35.95 1.52 13.61
N GLN A 50 35.06 1.33 12.63
CA GLN A 50 35.39 0.88 11.29
C GLN A 50 34.73 1.77 10.23
N PRO A 51 35.29 2.97 9.94
CA PRO A 51 34.73 3.90 8.97
C PRO A 51 34.62 3.35 7.54
N ALA A 52 35.46 2.38 7.17
CA ALA A 52 35.41 1.70 5.87
C ALA A 52 34.05 1.03 5.59
N LEU A 53 33.26 0.71 6.63
CA LEU A 53 31.89 0.21 6.47
C LEU A 53 30.97 1.23 5.79
N LEU A 54 31.28 2.53 5.80
CA LEU A 54 30.53 3.54 5.05
C LEU A 54 30.77 3.42 3.54
N ASP A 55 31.99 3.08 3.12
CA ASP A 55 32.30 2.85 1.71
C ASP A 55 31.64 1.58 1.20
N ASP A 56 31.60 0.53 2.03
CA ASP A 56 30.86 -0.69 1.71
C ASP A 56 29.36 -0.44 1.68
N LEU A 57 28.81 0.32 2.63
CA LEU A 57 27.41 0.74 2.61
C LEU A 57 27.06 1.56 1.36
N LYS A 58 28.01 2.36 0.85
CA LYS A 58 27.81 3.10 -0.41
C LYS A 58 27.65 2.15 -1.59
N LYS A 59 28.55 1.16 -1.72
CA LYS A 59 28.47 0.13 -2.77
C LYS A 59 27.18 -0.67 -2.65
N ASP A 60 26.80 -1.06 -1.42
CA ASP A 60 25.57 -1.80 -1.16
C ASP A 60 24.33 -0.96 -1.52
N GLY A 61 24.35 0.35 -1.24
CA GLY A 61 23.31 1.29 -1.66
C GLY A 61 23.15 1.37 -3.17
N GLU A 62 24.27 1.42 -3.91
CA GLU A 62 24.27 1.38 -5.39
C GLU A 62 23.69 0.05 -5.90
N ILE A 63 24.08 -1.08 -5.30
CA ILE A 63 23.55 -2.41 -5.64
C ILE A 63 22.04 -2.48 -5.39
N VAL A 64 21.58 -2.00 -4.24
CA VAL A 64 20.15 -1.96 -3.90
C VAL A 64 19.38 -1.13 -4.92
N SER A 65 19.86 0.06 -5.29
CA SER A 65 19.19 0.87 -6.33
C SER A 65 19.14 0.12 -7.67
N GLN A 66 20.25 -0.48 -8.10
CA GLN A 66 20.30 -1.26 -9.34
C GLN A 66 19.33 -2.45 -9.32
N LEU A 67 19.20 -3.13 -8.19
CA LEU A 67 18.26 -4.25 -8.03
C LEU A 67 16.80 -3.77 -8.12
N LEU A 68 16.48 -2.64 -7.51
CA LEU A 68 15.14 -2.05 -7.60
C LEU A 68 14.81 -1.58 -9.03
N HIS A 69 15.77 -0.99 -9.75
CA HIS A 69 15.61 -0.65 -11.17
C HIS A 69 15.41 -1.89 -12.04
N LYS A 70 16.18 -2.95 -11.81
CA LYS A 70 16.00 -4.22 -12.53
C LYS A 70 14.60 -4.79 -12.31
N ALA A 71 14.15 -4.83 -11.05
CA ALA A 71 12.80 -5.25 -10.70
C ALA A 71 11.72 -4.40 -11.38
N ALA A 72 11.89 -3.07 -11.41
CA ALA A 72 10.98 -2.16 -12.11
C ALA A 72 10.90 -2.47 -13.61
N ASN A 73 12.05 -2.59 -14.26
CA ASN A 73 12.14 -2.89 -15.69
C ASN A 73 11.54 -4.26 -16.03
N GLU A 74 11.73 -5.27 -15.18
CA GLU A 74 11.14 -6.60 -15.35
C GLU A 74 9.61 -6.57 -15.23
N ALA A 75 9.09 -5.86 -14.22
CA ALA A 75 7.65 -5.67 -14.05
C ALA A 75 7.02 -4.93 -15.24
N GLU A 76 7.66 -3.88 -15.74
CA GLU A 76 7.21 -3.12 -16.91
C GLU A 76 7.21 -3.96 -18.19
N ARG A 77 8.27 -4.74 -18.43
CA ARG A 77 8.36 -5.64 -19.59
C ARG A 77 7.24 -6.69 -19.55
N ALA A 78 6.96 -7.24 -18.38
CA ALA A 78 5.86 -8.19 -18.20
C ALA A 78 4.50 -7.55 -18.50
N ALA A 79 4.24 -6.35 -17.96
CA ALA A 79 3.01 -5.61 -18.23
C ALA A 79 2.85 -5.22 -19.72
N ALA A 80 3.94 -4.80 -20.37
CA ALA A 80 3.93 -4.41 -21.79
C ALA A 80 3.70 -5.61 -22.73
N ALA A 81 4.25 -6.78 -22.41
CA ALA A 81 4.00 -8.01 -23.16
C ALA A 81 2.49 -8.37 -23.18
N GLN A 82 1.77 -8.06 -22.11
CA GLN A 82 0.32 -8.27 -22.02
C GLN A 82 -0.50 -7.27 -22.85
N GLY A 83 -0.05 -6.02 -22.93
CA GLY A 83 -0.64 -5.02 -23.82
C GLY A 83 -0.59 -5.45 -25.29
N ARG A 84 0.49 -6.13 -25.69
CA ARG A 84 0.68 -6.67 -27.05
C ARG A 84 -0.14 -7.95 -27.31
N GLN A 85 -0.48 -8.73 -26.28
CA GLN A 85 -1.41 -9.88 -26.43
C GLN A 85 -2.82 -9.47 -26.85
N ARG A 86 -3.24 -8.22 -26.64
CA ARG A 86 -4.51 -7.70 -27.17
C ARG A 86 -4.50 -7.52 -28.69
N VAL A 87 -3.32 -7.48 -29.32
CA VAL A 87 -3.17 -7.23 -30.77
C VAL A 87 -2.62 -8.46 -31.51
N PHE A 88 -1.80 -9.32 -30.87
CA PHE A 88 -1.26 -10.54 -31.49
C PHE A 88 -1.22 -11.73 -30.53
N HIS A 89 -1.65 -12.90 -31.01
CA HIS A 89 -1.66 -14.20 -30.30
C HIS A 89 -0.25 -14.83 -30.15
N MET A 90 0.75 -14.09 -29.67
CA MET A 90 2.06 -14.68 -29.35
C MET A 90 2.25 -14.85 -27.84
N LYS A 91 2.77 -16.04 -27.47
CA LYS A 91 3.18 -16.41 -26.11
C LYS A 91 4.56 -15.81 -25.84
N THR A 92 4.62 -14.69 -25.13
CA THR A 92 5.87 -14.19 -24.53
C THR A 92 5.64 -13.88 -23.06
N THR A 93 6.33 -14.65 -22.22
CA THR A 93 6.61 -14.45 -20.79
C THR A 93 5.52 -13.74 -20.00
N GLU A 94 4.40 -14.43 -19.78
CA GLU A 94 3.58 -14.15 -18.58
C GLU A 94 4.52 -14.33 -17.37
N LEU A 95 4.70 -13.32 -16.52
CA LEU A 95 5.25 -13.58 -15.19
C LEU A 95 4.34 -14.64 -14.56
N ASP A 96 4.87 -15.81 -14.20
CA ASP A 96 4.03 -16.80 -13.52
C ASP A 96 3.52 -16.19 -12.20
N MET A 97 2.35 -16.62 -11.71
CA MET A 97 1.83 -16.20 -10.40
C MET A 97 2.89 -16.32 -9.31
N ARG A 98 3.69 -17.38 -9.38
CA ARG A 98 4.80 -17.62 -8.47
C ARG A 98 5.83 -16.49 -8.52
N ALA A 99 6.23 -16.05 -9.71
CA ALA A 99 7.20 -14.97 -9.89
C ALA A 99 6.66 -13.63 -9.35
N ILE A 100 5.36 -13.35 -9.51
CA ILE A 100 4.73 -12.15 -8.94
C ILE A 100 4.74 -12.21 -7.41
N VAL A 101 4.42 -13.37 -6.83
CA VAL A 101 4.46 -13.57 -5.37
C VAL A 101 5.87 -13.37 -4.83
N GLU A 102 6.86 -13.99 -5.47
CA GLU A 102 8.27 -13.86 -5.09
C GLU A 102 8.75 -12.41 -5.22
N LEU A 103 8.36 -11.70 -6.29
CA LEU A 103 8.71 -10.29 -6.50
C LEU A 103 8.05 -9.37 -5.45
N CYS A 104 6.75 -9.52 -5.18
CA CYS A 104 6.07 -8.73 -4.15
C CYS A 104 6.67 -8.96 -2.76
N ALA A 105 6.97 -10.21 -2.41
CA ALA A 105 7.61 -10.55 -1.14
C ALA A 105 9.02 -9.93 -1.05
N TYR A 106 9.81 -10.02 -2.12
CA TYR A 106 11.13 -9.40 -2.21
C TYR A 106 11.08 -7.88 -2.03
N LEU A 107 10.15 -7.20 -2.70
CA LEU A 107 10.00 -5.75 -2.59
C LEU A 107 9.65 -5.30 -1.17
N VAL A 108 8.70 -5.99 -0.52
CA VAL A 108 8.32 -5.71 0.87
C VAL A 108 9.51 -5.95 1.81
N ASP A 109 10.25 -7.03 1.62
CA ASP A 109 11.43 -7.36 2.43
C ASP A 109 12.53 -6.30 2.29
N VAL A 110 12.87 -5.90 1.06
CA VAL A 110 13.86 -4.86 0.79
C VAL A 110 13.43 -3.54 1.41
N ALA A 111 12.20 -3.09 1.18
CA ALA A 111 11.71 -1.82 1.72
C ALA A 111 11.67 -1.84 3.26
N SER A 112 11.20 -2.92 3.86
CA SER A 112 11.13 -3.06 5.32
C SER A 112 12.52 -3.12 5.95
N THR A 113 13.44 -3.85 5.34
CA THR A 113 14.84 -3.96 5.80
C THR A 113 15.56 -2.63 5.71
N LEU A 114 15.42 -1.90 4.60
CA LEU A 114 15.99 -0.56 4.45
C LEU A 114 15.43 0.40 5.49
N THR A 115 14.10 0.47 5.64
CA THR A 115 13.45 1.34 6.63
C THR A 115 13.85 0.98 8.07
N ALA A 116 13.95 -0.31 8.41
CA ALA A 116 14.44 -0.75 9.71
C ALA A 116 15.92 -0.37 9.91
N PHE A 117 16.76 -0.57 8.89
CA PHE A 117 18.18 -0.25 8.95
C PHE A 117 18.42 1.24 9.19
N VAL A 118 17.76 2.13 8.44
CA VAL A 118 17.92 3.58 8.64
C VAL A 118 17.32 4.08 9.96
N THR A 119 16.34 3.35 10.51
CA THR A 119 15.81 3.62 11.86
C THR A 119 16.85 3.29 12.93
N VAL A 120 17.64 2.22 12.73
CA VAL A 120 18.74 1.82 13.62
C VAL A 120 20.01 2.63 13.38
N PHE A 121 20.28 3.05 12.15
CA PHE A 121 21.48 3.81 11.78
C PHE A 121 21.14 4.98 10.85
N PRO A 122 20.65 6.12 11.40
CA PRO A 122 20.19 7.25 10.60
C PRO A 122 21.25 7.93 9.73
N ASP A 123 22.54 7.73 10.00
CA ASP A 123 23.61 8.30 9.17
C ASP A 123 23.72 7.59 7.81
N ALA A 124 23.18 6.37 7.68
CA ALA A 124 23.00 5.70 6.39
C ALA A 124 22.19 6.52 5.40
N LEU A 125 21.24 7.35 5.87
CA LEU A 125 20.41 8.19 5.00
C LEU A 125 21.24 9.20 4.21
N ARG A 126 22.39 9.64 4.72
CA ARG A 126 23.32 10.52 3.98
C ARG A 126 24.01 9.75 2.87
N VAL A 127 24.45 8.52 3.16
CA VAL A 127 25.08 7.64 2.17
C VAL A 127 24.09 7.31 1.05
N PHE A 128 22.86 6.93 1.40
CA PHE A 128 21.78 6.66 0.44
C PHE A 128 21.40 7.87 -0.41
N HIS A 129 21.42 9.08 0.18
CA HIS A 129 21.22 10.31 -0.58
C HIS A 129 22.36 10.55 -1.59
N GLN A 130 23.62 10.36 -1.18
CA GLN A 130 24.79 10.55 -2.05
C GLN A 130 24.84 9.59 -3.25
N VAL A 131 24.31 8.37 -3.11
CA VAL A 131 24.21 7.41 -4.23
C VAL A 131 22.99 7.64 -5.12
N GLY A 132 22.20 8.71 -4.87
CA GLY A 132 21.06 9.09 -5.71
C GLY A 132 19.75 8.37 -5.37
N LEU A 133 19.70 7.55 -4.31
CA LEU A 133 18.48 6.80 -3.96
C LEU A 133 17.30 7.74 -3.70
N THR A 134 17.54 8.92 -3.09
CA THR A 134 16.46 9.88 -2.79
C THR A 134 15.76 10.36 -4.06
N SER A 135 16.50 10.70 -5.12
CA SER A 135 15.90 11.17 -6.38
C SER A 135 15.24 10.04 -7.17
N GLU A 136 15.76 8.82 -7.08
CA GLU A 136 15.28 7.70 -7.89
C GLU A 136 14.06 6.99 -7.27
N LEU A 137 13.96 6.95 -5.94
CA LEU A 137 12.96 6.19 -5.19
C LEU A 137 11.50 6.47 -5.61
N PRO A 138 11.07 7.73 -5.84
CA PRO A 138 9.72 8.02 -6.34
C PRO A 138 9.43 7.31 -7.67
N SER A 139 10.33 7.47 -8.64
CA SER A 139 10.17 6.93 -10.01
C SER A 139 10.20 5.40 -10.04
N ILE A 140 11.06 4.76 -9.25
CA ILE A 140 11.14 3.31 -9.12
C ILE A 140 9.84 2.77 -8.52
N THR A 141 9.38 3.40 -7.44
CA THR A 141 8.19 2.97 -6.72
C THR A 141 6.93 3.09 -7.58
N GLU A 142 6.78 4.23 -8.28
CA GLU A 142 5.70 4.48 -9.26
C GLU A 142 5.65 3.34 -10.30
N ARG A 143 6.76 3.09 -10.99
CA ARG A 143 6.84 2.11 -12.09
C ARG A 143 6.52 0.69 -11.62
N LEU A 144 7.08 0.28 -10.48
CA LEU A 144 6.78 -1.03 -9.87
C LEU A 144 5.31 -1.15 -9.51
N CYS A 145 4.75 -0.16 -8.82
CA CYS A 145 3.38 -0.20 -8.34
C CYS A 145 2.36 -0.20 -9.47
N VAL A 146 2.56 0.64 -10.50
CA VAL A 146 1.68 0.72 -11.66
C VAL A 146 1.72 -0.60 -12.43
N SER A 147 2.91 -1.16 -12.68
CA SER A 147 3.08 -2.40 -13.44
C SER A 147 2.48 -3.60 -12.72
N LEU A 148 2.78 -3.77 -11.42
CA LEU A 148 2.26 -4.87 -10.62
C LEU A 148 0.75 -4.75 -10.40
N ALA A 149 0.22 -3.54 -10.19
CA ALA A 149 -1.22 -3.36 -10.06
C ALA A 149 -1.95 -3.73 -11.36
N ALA A 150 -1.43 -3.31 -12.53
CA ALA A 150 -2.01 -3.66 -13.83
C ALA A 150 -2.07 -5.19 -14.03
N GLU A 151 -0.98 -5.88 -13.69
CA GLU A 151 -0.89 -7.34 -13.73
C GLU A 151 -1.93 -8.01 -12.83
N LEU A 152 -2.04 -7.55 -11.58
CA LEU A 152 -3.02 -8.09 -10.62
C LEU A 152 -4.46 -7.86 -11.12
N PHE A 153 -4.77 -6.68 -11.64
CA PHE A 153 -6.10 -6.39 -12.20
C PHE A 153 -6.43 -7.24 -13.42
N PHE A 154 -5.45 -7.50 -14.29
CA PHE A 154 -5.64 -8.39 -15.43
C PHE A 154 -6.02 -9.81 -14.97
N ARG A 155 -5.35 -10.32 -13.92
CA ARG A 155 -5.65 -11.65 -13.36
C ARG A 155 -6.98 -11.72 -12.64
N ILE A 156 -7.36 -10.66 -11.92
CA ILE A 156 -8.71 -10.55 -11.35
C ILE A 156 -9.75 -10.66 -12.46
N ALA A 157 -9.54 -10.00 -13.60
CA ALA A 157 -10.46 -10.07 -14.73
C ALA A 157 -10.50 -11.47 -15.39
N LYS A 158 -9.36 -12.16 -15.49
CA LYS A 158 -9.25 -13.49 -16.14
C LYS A 158 -9.75 -14.65 -15.26
N SER A 159 -9.41 -14.63 -13.97
CA SER A 159 -9.58 -15.78 -13.07
C SER A 159 -10.45 -15.48 -11.85
N GLY A 160 -10.97 -14.25 -11.73
CA GLY A 160 -11.65 -13.79 -10.53
C GLY A 160 -10.65 -13.41 -9.44
N PHE A 161 -11.17 -12.76 -8.40
CA PHE A 161 -10.37 -12.40 -7.23
C PHE A 161 -10.14 -13.64 -6.36
N SER A 162 -8.92 -13.81 -5.87
CA SER A 162 -8.53 -14.91 -5.00
C SER A 162 -7.85 -14.41 -3.73
N VAL A 163 -7.70 -15.28 -2.73
CA VAL A 163 -6.96 -14.97 -1.49
C VAL A 163 -5.53 -14.54 -1.81
N ASN A 164 -4.87 -15.21 -2.76
CA ASN A 164 -3.52 -14.86 -3.18
C ASN A 164 -3.45 -13.44 -3.75
N VAL A 165 -4.43 -13.03 -4.55
CA VAL A 165 -4.48 -11.66 -5.09
C VAL A 165 -4.68 -10.63 -3.97
N ARG A 166 -5.53 -10.93 -2.97
CA ARG A 166 -5.70 -10.04 -1.79
C ARG A 166 -4.38 -9.84 -1.06
N LEU A 167 -3.66 -10.93 -0.81
CA LEU A 167 -2.36 -10.89 -0.14
C LEU A 167 -1.35 -10.05 -0.94
N LEU A 168 -1.33 -10.19 -2.26
CA LEU A 168 -0.44 -9.42 -3.14
C LEU A 168 -0.78 -7.93 -3.17
N ILE A 169 -2.07 -7.57 -3.16
CA ILE A 169 -2.49 -6.18 -3.01
C ILE A 169 -2.01 -5.62 -1.67
N GLY A 170 -2.22 -6.37 -0.58
CA GLY A 170 -1.74 -5.96 0.75
C GLY A 170 -0.22 -5.78 0.82
N GLN A 171 0.53 -6.68 0.19
CA GLN A 171 1.99 -6.56 0.07
C GLN A 171 2.39 -5.33 -0.72
N LEU A 172 1.74 -5.06 -1.85
CA LEU A 172 2.04 -3.88 -2.66
C LEU A 172 1.75 -2.57 -1.92
N GLU A 173 0.65 -2.51 -1.16
CA GLU A 173 0.34 -1.38 -0.29
C GLU A 173 1.35 -1.23 0.85
N SER A 174 1.80 -2.34 1.44
CA SER A 174 2.85 -2.31 2.46
C SER A 174 4.19 -1.82 1.90
N PHE A 175 4.54 -2.23 0.68
CA PHE A 175 5.72 -1.74 -0.03
C PHE A 175 5.63 -0.23 -0.26
N LYS A 176 4.52 0.27 -0.83
CA LYS A 176 4.27 1.71 -1.05
C LYS A 176 4.44 2.53 0.23
N LYS A 177 3.79 2.11 1.31
CA LYS A 177 3.87 2.79 2.62
C LYS A 177 5.32 2.83 3.12
N SER A 178 6.05 1.73 3.02
CA SER A 178 7.44 1.63 3.47
C SER A 178 8.38 2.51 2.64
N THR A 179 8.20 2.56 1.31
CA THR A 179 8.99 3.44 0.42
C THR A 179 8.69 4.92 0.64
N VAL A 180 7.43 5.27 0.90
CA VAL A 180 7.02 6.66 1.23
C VAL A 180 7.62 7.09 2.57
N GLN A 181 7.63 6.20 3.57
CA GLN A 181 8.30 6.44 4.84
C GLN A 181 9.81 6.60 4.68
N LEU A 182 10.47 5.74 3.89
CA LEU A 182 11.89 5.84 3.61
C LEU A 182 12.24 7.16 2.90
N PHE A 183 11.43 7.56 1.91
CA PHE A 183 11.59 8.83 1.22
C PHE A 183 11.46 10.02 2.20
N ARG A 184 10.47 9.99 3.11
CA ARG A 184 10.34 11.00 4.16
C ARG A 184 11.60 11.09 5.03
N GLN A 185 12.12 9.96 5.50
CA GLN A 185 13.33 9.92 6.32
C GLN A 185 14.56 10.47 5.58
N LEU A 186 14.68 10.15 4.28
CA LEU A 186 15.73 10.70 3.41
C LEU A 186 15.61 12.22 3.29
N LEU A 187 14.40 12.75 3.10
CA LEU A 187 14.15 14.19 3.06
C LEU A 187 14.47 14.84 4.41
N GLU A 188 13.98 14.30 5.53
CA GLU A 188 14.22 14.84 6.87
C GLU A 188 15.71 14.98 7.20
N LYS A 189 16.51 13.96 6.87
CA LYS A 189 17.94 13.98 7.17
C LYS A 189 18.73 14.94 6.28
N ASN A 190 18.34 15.09 5.02
CA ASN A 190 19.20 15.68 3.99
C ASN A 190 18.66 16.98 3.36
N ALA A 191 17.35 17.21 3.33
CA ALA A 191 16.74 18.24 2.51
C ALA A 191 15.73 19.12 3.28
N ILE A 192 15.04 18.60 4.29
CA ILE A 192 14.11 19.41 5.09
C ILE A 192 14.91 20.39 5.95
N TYR A 193 14.35 21.59 6.09
CA TYR A 193 14.92 22.66 6.88
C TYR A 193 15.13 22.24 8.35
N ASP A 194 16.33 22.52 8.84
CA ASP A 194 16.70 22.41 10.24
C ASP A 194 17.16 23.80 10.73
N PRO A 195 16.44 24.42 11.69
CA PRO A 195 16.76 25.76 12.17
C PRO A 195 18.09 25.86 12.92
N THR A 196 18.73 24.73 13.22
CA THR A 196 20.05 24.71 13.86
C THR A 196 21.20 24.87 12.87
N LEU A 197 20.91 24.84 11.56
CA LEU A 197 21.93 24.95 10.52
C LEU A 197 22.27 26.41 10.18
N PRO A 198 23.51 26.67 9.70
CA PRO A 198 23.87 27.94 9.09
C PRO A 198 22.96 28.29 7.91
N ALA A 199 22.77 29.59 7.66
CA ALA A 199 21.86 30.08 6.61
C ALA A 199 22.17 29.50 5.22
N ASP A 200 23.45 29.42 4.84
CA ASP A 200 23.87 28.90 3.54
C ASP A 200 23.54 27.39 3.39
N GLU A 201 23.74 26.61 4.45
CA GLU A 201 23.39 25.18 4.46
C GLU A 201 21.88 24.97 4.46
N ALA A 202 21.14 25.79 5.22
CA ALA A 202 19.68 25.76 5.23
C ALA A 202 19.09 26.10 3.86
N GLN A 203 19.66 27.08 3.15
CA GLN A 203 19.27 27.46 1.80
C GLN A 203 19.52 26.31 0.81
N LYS A 204 20.71 25.70 0.85
CA LYS A 204 21.03 24.55 0.00
C LYS A 204 20.07 23.39 0.22
N ARG A 205 19.76 23.06 1.48
CA ARG A 205 18.80 22.00 1.80
C ARG A 205 17.40 22.32 1.26
N ALA A 206 16.95 23.57 1.41
CA ALA A 206 15.66 24.00 0.87
C ALA A 206 15.60 23.85 -0.66
N GLU A 207 16.66 24.20 -1.37
CA GLU A 207 16.77 24.00 -2.82
C GLU A 207 16.75 22.51 -3.19
N ASP A 208 17.53 21.69 -2.48
CA ASP A 208 17.55 20.24 -2.66
C ASP A 208 16.15 19.63 -2.41
N PHE A 209 15.44 20.07 -1.37
CA PHE A 209 14.08 19.63 -1.07
C PHE A 209 13.11 19.99 -2.20
N VAL A 210 13.11 21.24 -2.64
CA VAL A 210 12.23 21.70 -3.72
C VAL A 210 12.54 20.96 -5.01
N GLY A 211 13.82 20.74 -5.34
CA GLY A 211 14.24 19.96 -6.50
C GLY A 211 13.73 18.52 -6.44
N LEU A 212 13.90 17.83 -5.30
CA LEU A 212 13.44 16.46 -5.09
C LEU A 212 11.91 16.34 -5.14
N ILE A 213 11.18 17.26 -4.51
CA ILE A 213 9.72 17.27 -4.58
C ILE A 213 9.24 17.57 -6.00
N THR A 214 9.87 18.51 -6.69
CA THR A 214 9.51 18.84 -8.07
C THR A 214 9.69 17.63 -8.99
N ALA A 215 10.80 16.90 -8.87
CA ALA A 215 11.01 15.65 -9.61
C ALA A 215 9.98 14.56 -9.23
N ALA A 216 9.58 14.50 -7.96
CA ALA A 216 8.56 13.56 -7.50
C ALA A 216 7.13 13.92 -7.98
N LEU A 217 6.85 15.16 -8.41
CA LEU A 217 5.55 15.54 -8.97
C LEU A 217 5.25 14.83 -10.30
N ASP A 218 6.27 14.45 -11.06
CA ASP A 218 6.11 13.63 -12.27
C ASP A 218 5.62 12.20 -11.94
N CYS A 219 5.79 11.78 -10.69
CA CYS A 219 5.32 10.52 -10.15
C CYS A 219 3.95 10.71 -9.46
N GLU A 220 2.90 10.93 -10.25
CA GLU A 220 1.56 11.32 -9.76
C GLU A 220 1.00 10.36 -8.69
N ASN A 221 1.20 9.05 -8.83
CA ASN A 221 0.68 8.08 -7.86
C ASN A 221 1.50 8.07 -6.58
N PHE A 222 2.83 8.16 -6.71
CA PHE A 222 3.72 8.22 -5.57
C PHE A 222 3.46 9.47 -4.73
N ILE A 223 3.44 10.66 -5.36
CA ILE A 223 3.28 11.91 -4.63
C ILE A 223 1.89 12.06 -4.01
N PHE A 224 0.86 11.50 -4.64
CA PHE A 224 -0.48 11.44 -4.06
C PHE A 224 -0.49 10.67 -2.73
N VAL A 225 0.13 9.49 -2.69
CA VAL A 225 0.24 8.69 -1.45
C VAL A 225 1.16 9.38 -0.43
N TYR A 226 2.29 9.95 -0.89
CA TYR A 226 3.18 10.70 -0.02
C TYR A 226 2.45 11.84 0.68
N ASN A 227 1.69 12.65 -0.06
CA ASN A 227 0.97 13.80 0.50
C ASN A 227 -0.19 13.41 1.43
N ASP A 228 -0.80 12.24 1.24
CA ASP A 228 -1.83 11.71 2.15
C ASP A 228 -1.23 11.35 3.53
N VAL A 229 0.00 10.81 3.54
CA VAL A 229 0.71 10.42 4.78
C VAL A 229 1.49 11.57 5.40
N TYR A 230 2.18 12.37 4.59
CA TYR A 230 3.07 13.48 4.95
C TYR A 230 2.66 14.73 4.16
N PRO A 231 1.72 15.54 4.67
CA PRO A 231 1.20 16.71 3.94
C PRO A 231 2.30 17.72 3.59
N LEU A 232 2.56 17.89 2.29
CA LEU A 232 3.62 18.78 1.78
C LEU A 232 3.43 20.24 2.20
N GLU A 233 2.18 20.66 2.38
CA GLU A 233 1.85 22.03 2.79
C GLU A 233 2.53 22.41 4.13
N THR A 234 2.78 21.44 5.02
CA THR A 234 3.48 21.68 6.28
C THR A 234 4.94 22.09 6.02
N ASP A 235 5.65 21.34 5.19
CA ASP A 235 7.07 21.62 4.90
C ASP A 235 7.22 22.88 4.03
N LEU A 236 6.34 23.07 3.03
CA LEU A 236 6.35 24.26 2.17
C LEU A 236 6.13 25.55 2.97
N LYS A 237 5.21 25.54 3.95
CA LYS A 237 5.02 26.68 4.86
C LYS A 237 6.27 26.98 5.68
N GLN A 238 6.99 25.96 6.12
CA GLN A 238 8.23 26.18 6.86
C GLN A 238 9.30 26.85 5.97
N LEU A 239 9.44 26.42 4.72
CA LEU A 239 10.37 27.07 3.78
C LEU A 239 10.00 28.54 3.52
N LEU A 240 8.72 28.85 3.38
CA LEU A 240 8.24 30.22 3.17
C LEU A 240 8.49 31.12 4.40
N VAL A 241 8.11 30.64 5.59
CA VAL A 241 8.24 31.41 6.84
C VAL A 241 9.70 31.75 7.13
N ASN A 242 10.62 30.85 6.79
CA ASN A 242 12.06 31.05 6.98
C ASN A 242 12.73 31.75 5.79
N GLN A 243 11.98 32.22 4.79
CA GLN A 243 12.49 32.93 3.60
C GLN A 243 13.51 32.13 2.76
N LEU A 244 13.44 30.79 2.83
CA LEU A 244 14.37 29.89 2.13
C LEU A 244 13.94 29.56 0.70
N CYS A 245 12.69 29.86 0.37
CA CYS A 245 12.14 29.62 -0.95
C CYS A 245 11.21 30.76 -1.35
N THR A 246 11.11 31.01 -2.65
CA THR A 246 10.29 32.09 -3.18
C THR A 246 8.82 31.66 -3.27
N GLN A 247 7.92 32.63 -3.09
CA GLN A 247 6.48 32.39 -3.21
C GLN A 247 6.08 31.74 -4.55
N PRO A 248 6.59 32.17 -5.72
CA PRO A 248 6.24 31.55 -7.00
C PRO A 248 6.60 30.06 -7.09
N THR A 249 7.74 29.66 -6.52
CA THR A 249 8.17 28.26 -6.51
C THR A 249 7.23 27.39 -5.67
N ILE A 250 6.83 27.88 -4.50
CA ILE A 250 5.88 27.18 -3.63
C ILE A 250 4.51 27.09 -4.29
N ASP A 251 4.06 28.16 -4.93
CA ASP A 251 2.77 28.19 -5.62
C ASP A 251 2.73 27.21 -6.79
N TYR A 252 3.84 27.05 -7.53
CA TYR A 252 3.97 26.04 -8.57
C TYR A 252 3.81 24.61 -8.02
N VAL A 253 4.54 24.27 -6.95
CA VAL A 253 4.45 22.94 -6.32
C VAL A 253 3.03 22.68 -5.82
N ARG A 254 2.42 23.67 -5.14
CA ARG A 254 1.06 23.57 -4.62
C ARG A 254 0.03 23.35 -5.74
N ALA A 255 0.04 24.20 -6.76
CA ALA A 255 -0.93 24.11 -7.86
C ALA A 255 -0.83 22.78 -8.63
N THR A 256 0.41 22.29 -8.83
CA THR A 256 0.64 21.00 -9.47
C THR A 256 0.11 19.86 -8.61
N LEU A 257 0.42 19.87 -7.31
CA LEU A 257 -0.07 18.86 -6.36
C LEU A 257 -1.60 18.84 -6.26
N GLU A 258 -2.25 20.01 -6.21
CA GLU A 258 -3.71 20.15 -6.21
C GLU A 258 -4.32 19.54 -7.48
N THR A 259 -3.69 19.78 -8.64
CA THR A 259 -4.11 19.20 -9.91
C THR A 259 -4.00 17.67 -9.90
N ILE A 260 -2.88 17.12 -9.40
CA ILE A 260 -2.67 15.67 -9.26
C ILE A 260 -3.73 15.07 -8.34
N CYS A 261 -3.96 15.67 -7.17
CA CYS A 261 -4.95 15.20 -6.21
C CYS A 261 -6.37 15.22 -6.80
N ALA A 262 -6.74 16.29 -7.51
CA ALA A 262 -8.03 16.40 -8.17
C ALA A 262 -8.23 15.31 -9.25
N LYS A 263 -7.21 15.06 -10.08
CA LYS A 263 -7.23 13.99 -11.08
C LYS A 263 -7.42 12.61 -10.43
N GLN A 264 -6.67 12.30 -9.38
CA GLN A 264 -6.74 11.01 -8.69
C GLN A 264 -8.11 10.79 -8.03
N VAL A 265 -8.65 11.82 -7.36
CA VAL A 265 -9.98 11.78 -6.76
C VAL A 265 -11.06 11.55 -7.82
N GLU A 266 -11.02 12.26 -8.95
CA GLU A 266 -12.02 12.06 -10.00
C GLU A 266 -11.89 10.68 -10.67
N MET A 267 -10.66 10.16 -10.83
CA MET A 267 -10.44 8.79 -11.29
C MET A 267 -11.08 7.77 -10.35
N LEU A 268 -10.90 7.92 -9.04
CA LEU A 268 -11.52 7.06 -8.03
C LEU A 268 -13.05 7.17 -8.06
N LYS A 269 -13.59 8.39 -8.16
CA LYS A 269 -15.04 8.64 -8.32
C LYS A 269 -15.58 7.94 -9.56
N GLN A 270 -14.88 8.04 -10.69
CA GLN A 270 -15.29 7.38 -11.94
C GLN A 270 -15.27 5.85 -11.80
N LYS A 271 -14.24 5.28 -11.16
CA LYS A 271 -14.16 3.84 -10.87
C LYS A 271 -15.35 3.38 -10.01
N LEU A 272 -15.70 4.13 -8.97
CA LEU A 272 -16.86 3.84 -8.11
C LEU A 272 -18.20 3.98 -8.85
N ARG A 273 -18.36 5.01 -9.70
CA ARG A 273 -19.57 5.21 -10.52
C ARG A 273 -19.79 4.03 -11.46
N ARG A 274 -18.73 3.58 -12.16
CA ARG A 274 -18.81 2.42 -13.07
C ARG A 274 -19.22 1.13 -12.36
N ARG A 275 -18.94 1.02 -11.06
CA ARG A 275 -19.30 -0.14 -10.24
C ARG A 275 -20.64 0.01 -9.51
N GLY A 276 -21.40 1.10 -9.76
CA GLY A 276 -22.70 1.34 -9.13
C GLY A 276 -22.64 1.62 -7.62
N LEU A 277 -21.45 1.95 -7.10
CA LEU A 277 -21.18 2.11 -5.67
C LEU A 277 -20.99 3.58 -5.26
N PHE A 278 -21.02 4.49 -6.23
CA PHE A 278 -20.98 5.91 -5.96
C PHE A 278 -22.40 6.44 -5.69
N GLN A 279 -22.78 6.50 -4.42
CA GLN A 279 -23.90 7.36 -4.01
C GLN A 279 -23.36 8.77 -3.76
N VAL A 280 -23.90 9.75 -4.50
CA VAL A 280 -23.54 11.16 -4.39
C VAL A 280 -23.96 11.66 -3.00
N ASN A 281 -23.07 11.59 -2.01
CA ASN A 281 -23.20 12.42 -0.82
C ASN A 281 -22.23 13.58 -0.94
N ARG A 282 -22.79 14.77 -1.22
CA ARG A 282 -22.07 16.04 -1.19
C ARG A 282 -21.61 16.30 0.24
N SER A 283 -20.30 16.24 0.47
CA SER A 283 -19.53 16.98 1.48
C SER A 283 -18.47 16.10 2.13
N SER A 284 -17.19 16.42 1.89
CA SER A 284 -16.20 16.72 2.95
C SER A 284 -14.78 16.53 2.41
N LYS A 285 -13.86 17.40 2.84
CA LYS A 285 -12.42 17.42 2.55
C LYS A 285 -11.63 16.19 3.08
N PHE A 286 -12.31 15.12 3.47
CA PHE A 286 -11.75 13.85 3.96
C PHE A 286 -12.12 12.65 3.06
N GLU A 287 -12.35 12.91 1.77
CA GLU A 287 -12.81 11.89 0.82
C GLU A 287 -11.75 10.84 0.47
N THR A 288 -10.44 11.13 0.49
CA THR A 288 -9.39 10.23 -0.05
C THR A 288 -9.22 8.92 0.72
N ALA A 289 -9.01 8.98 2.05
CA ALA A 289 -8.85 7.78 2.88
C ALA A 289 -10.12 6.91 2.88
N ARG A 290 -11.30 7.56 2.89
CA ARG A 290 -12.61 6.88 2.88
C ARG A 290 -12.93 6.27 1.51
N LEU A 291 -12.51 6.90 0.42
CA LEU A 291 -12.64 6.37 -0.94
C LEU A 291 -11.69 5.19 -1.16
N ASN A 292 -10.45 5.23 -0.67
CA ASN A 292 -9.51 4.11 -0.77
C ASN A 292 -9.98 2.90 0.06
N GLU A 293 -10.45 3.12 1.29
CA GLU A 293 -11.00 2.07 2.14
C GLU A 293 -12.30 1.47 1.54
N GLN A 294 -13.16 2.32 0.95
CA GLN A 294 -14.35 1.85 0.23
C GLN A 294 -14.00 1.08 -1.05
N VAL A 295 -12.96 1.47 -1.80
CA VAL A 295 -12.50 0.70 -2.97
C VAL A 295 -11.94 -0.66 -2.56
N GLN A 296 -11.14 -0.73 -1.48
CA GLN A 296 -10.63 -2.00 -0.95
C GLN A 296 -11.76 -2.91 -0.44
N LEU A 297 -12.71 -2.41 0.35
CA LEU A 297 -13.86 -3.18 0.83
C LEU A 297 -14.74 -3.69 -0.32
N VAL A 298 -14.85 -2.91 -1.40
CA VAL A 298 -15.59 -3.30 -2.60
C VAL A 298 -14.88 -4.42 -3.37
N GLU A 299 -13.55 -4.34 -3.49
CA GLU A 299 -12.76 -5.41 -4.09
C GLU A 299 -12.85 -6.71 -3.29
N GLU A 300 -12.98 -6.63 -1.95
CA GLU A 300 -13.23 -7.79 -1.10
C GLU A 300 -14.65 -8.37 -1.23
N VAL A 301 -15.67 -7.56 -1.52
CA VAL A 301 -17.07 -8.02 -1.71
C VAL A 301 -17.28 -8.62 -3.09
N ASP A 302 -16.67 -8.05 -4.14
CA ASP A 302 -16.70 -8.62 -5.49
C ASP A 302 -15.84 -9.89 -5.61
N ALA A 303 -14.93 -10.12 -4.67
CA ALA A 303 -14.20 -11.37 -4.58
C ALA A 303 -15.02 -12.58 -4.18
N LEU A 304 -16.21 -12.36 -3.63
CA LEU A 304 -17.07 -13.44 -3.21
C LEU A 304 -17.74 -14.08 -4.44
N PRO A 305 -17.84 -15.42 -4.48
CA PRO A 305 -18.58 -16.11 -5.53
C PRO A 305 -20.02 -15.57 -5.60
N ALA A 306 -20.62 -15.55 -6.80
CA ALA A 306 -21.92 -14.92 -7.03
C ALA A 306 -23.04 -15.38 -6.06
N SER A 307 -22.90 -16.59 -5.50
CA SER A 307 -23.78 -17.15 -4.46
C SER A 307 -23.71 -16.46 -3.10
N ALA A 308 -22.65 -15.70 -2.82
CA ALA A 308 -22.38 -15.03 -1.54
C ALA A 308 -22.54 -13.50 -1.61
N ARG A 309 -22.71 -12.92 -2.81
CA ARG A 309 -22.99 -11.50 -2.99
C ARG A 309 -24.45 -11.21 -2.63
N ARG A 310 -24.73 -10.77 -1.40
CA ARG A 310 -26.07 -10.24 -1.07
C ARG A 310 -26.26 -8.92 -1.82
N ARG A 311 -27.34 -8.82 -2.60
CA ARG A 311 -27.73 -7.53 -3.20
C ARG A 311 -27.98 -6.53 -2.07
N PRO A 312 -27.49 -5.29 -2.19
CA PRO A 312 -27.94 -4.22 -1.30
C PRO A 312 -29.47 -4.08 -1.44
N PRO A 313 -30.20 -3.90 -0.33
CA PRO A 313 -31.64 -3.73 -0.38
C PRO A 313 -31.97 -2.49 -1.21
N ARG A 314 -33.00 -2.61 -2.06
CA ARG A 314 -33.49 -1.46 -2.82
C ARG A 314 -34.13 -0.46 -1.85
N PRO A 315 -34.02 0.86 -2.08
CA PRO A 315 -34.62 1.87 -1.22
C PRO A 315 -36.15 1.75 -1.08
N ASP A 316 -36.79 1.00 -1.98
CA ASP A 316 -38.25 0.79 -2.01
C ASP A 316 -38.69 -0.59 -1.49
N GLU A 317 -37.76 -1.43 -0.99
CA GLU A 317 -38.12 -2.70 -0.36
C GLU A 317 -38.42 -2.49 1.12
N GLU A 318 -39.71 -2.51 1.48
CA GLU A 318 -40.12 -2.56 2.88
C GLU A 318 -39.46 -3.76 3.59
N PRO A 319 -38.99 -3.58 4.84
CA PRO A 319 -38.38 -4.65 5.60
C PRO A 319 -39.42 -5.75 5.81
N ARG A 320 -39.19 -6.91 5.19
CA ARG A 320 -40.04 -8.08 5.43
C ARG A 320 -40.03 -8.39 6.92
N PRO A 321 -41.19 -8.65 7.53
CA PRO A 321 -41.26 -9.00 8.93
C PRO A 321 -40.40 -10.23 9.19
N PHE A 322 -39.62 -10.15 10.27
CA PHE A 322 -38.68 -11.17 10.70
C PHE A 322 -39.48 -12.41 11.14
N THR A 323 -39.78 -13.33 10.22
CA THR A 323 -40.31 -14.64 10.60
C THR A 323 -39.15 -15.53 11.03
N ALA A 324 -39.12 -15.84 12.32
CA ALA A 324 -38.22 -16.80 12.91
C ALA A 324 -38.63 -18.23 12.49
N ASP A 325 -38.31 -18.63 11.25
CA ASP A 325 -38.57 -19.98 10.77
C ASP A 325 -37.29 -20.79 10.54
N TYR A 326 -37.21 -21.86 11.33
CA TYR A 326 -36.28 -22.98 11.33
C TYR A 326 -35.74 -23.38 9.95
N THR A 327 -34.42 -23.27 9.76
CA THR A 327 -33.68 -23.67 8.54
C THR A 327 -33.42 -25.19 8.43
N GLY A 328 -34.20 -26.04 9.11
CA GLY A 328 -33.99 -27.50 9.14
C GLY A 328 -34.68 -28.30 8.03
N GLY A 329 -35.82 -27.86 7.51
CA GLY A 329 -36.69 -28.70 6.66
C GLY A 329 -36.29 -28.76 5.17
N ARG A 330 -35.96 -27.62 4.56
CA ARG A 330 -35.71 -27.53 3.10
C ARG A 330 -34.45 -28.25 2.65
N SER A 331 -33.39 -28.24 3.46
CA SER A 331 -32.14 -28.95 3.16
C SER A 331 -32.30 -30.47 3.23
N ARG A 332 -33.27 -30.98 4.00
CA ARG A 332 -33.56 -32.42 4.12
C ARG A 332 -34.34 -32.93 2.91
N GLN A 333 -35.37 -32.19 2.48
CA GLN A 333 -36.12 -32.53 1.26
C GLN A 333 -35.25 -32.46 -0.01
N LEU A 334 -34.33 -31.50 -0.11
CA LEU A 334 -33.41 -31.42 -1.27
C LEU A 334 -32.42 -32.59 -1.30
N LYS A 335 -31.92 -33.03 -0.13
CA LYS A 335 -31.05 -34.20 -0.01
C LYS A 335 -31.78 -35.51 -0.31
N GLU A 336 -33.05 -35.64 0.06
CA GLU A 336 -33.85 -36.82 -0.27
C GLU A 336 -34.20 -36.88 -1.76
N ARG A 337 -34.52 -35.75 -2.40
CA ARG A 337 -34.80 -35.70 -3.83
C ARG A 337 -33.59 -36.06 -4.70
N ASN A 338 -32.37 -35.75 -4.23
CA ASN A 338 -31.13 -36.07 -4.96
C ASN A 338 -30.63 -37.50 -4.74
N LYS A 339 -31.04 -38.20 -3.67
CA LYS A 339 -30.64 -39.62 -3.45
C LYS A 339 -31.17 -40.56 -4.54
N GLY A 340 -32.39 -40.33 -5.04
CA GLY A 340 -32.98 -41.13 -6.11
C GLY A 340 -32.26 -40.97 -7.46
N PHE A 341 -31.79 -39.76 -7.76
CA PHE A 341 -31.13 -39.45 -9.03
C PHE A 341 -29.71 -40.06 -9.13
N VAL A 342 -28.95 -40.01 -8.03
CA VAL A 342 -27.59 -40.57 -7.97
C VAL A 342 -27.60 -42.11 -8.00
N ALA A 343 -28.60 -42.75 -7.38
CA ALA A 343 -28.74 -44.20 -7.40
C ALA A 343 -29.04 -44.76 -8.81
N GLY A 344 -29.82 -44.04 -9.63
CA GLY A 344 -30.11 -44.42 -11.01
C GLY A 344 -28.88 -44.32 -11.93
N HIS A 345 -28.07 -43.28 -11.75
CA HIS A 345 -26.89 -43.03 -12.58
C HIS A 345 -25.79 -44.11 -12.38
N ASN A 346 -25.60 -44.57 -11.15
CA ASN A 346 -24.62 -45.61 -10.84
C ASN A 346 -25.02 -47.01 -11.33
N ARG A 347 -26.32 -47.33 -11.35
CA ARG A 347 -26.81 -48.61 -11.91
C ARG A 347 -26.62 -48.66 -13.43
N LYS A 348 -26.89 -47.56 -14.13
CA LYS A 348 -26.72 -47.47 -15.60
C LYS A 348 -25.25 -47.54 -16.00
N ALA A 349 -24.37 -46.90 -15.24
CA ALA A 349 -22.91 -46.99 -15.44
C ALA A 349 -22.37 -48.42 -15.19
N GLY A 350 -22.87 -49.11 -14.14
CA GLY A 350 -22.51 -50.50 -13.85
C GLY A 350 -22.96 -51.47 -14.94
N ALA A 351 -24.18 -51.31 -15.47
CA ALA A 351 -24.71 -52.14 -16.56
C ALA A 351 -23.91 -51.97 -17.86
N MET A 352 -23.57 -50.73 -18.24
CA MET A 352 -22.73 -50.47 -19.42
C MET A 352 -21.31 -51.02 -19.28
N LYS A 353 -20.75 -51.01 -18.05
CA LYS A 353 -19.44 -51.61 -17.78
C LYS A 353 -19.48 -53.13 -17.93
N LYS A 354 -20.54 -53.80 -17.47
CA LYS A 354 -20.72 -55.26 -17.64
C LYS A 354 -20.90 -55.66 -19.10
N MET A 355 -21.64 -54.88 -19.91
CA MET A 355 -21.76 -55.12 -21.35
C MET A 355 -20.42 -54.98 -22.07
N ARG A 356 -19.60 -53.97 -21.73
CA ARG A 356 -18.25 -53.80 -22.29
C ARG A 356 -17.27 -54.91 -21.90
N GLN A 357 -17.54 -55.63 -20.82
CA GLN A 357 -16.70 -56.72 -20.31
C GLN A 357 -17.22 -58.12 -20.73
N GLY A 358 -18.27 -58.19 -21.57
CA GLY A 358 -18.79 -59.47 -22.08
C GLY A 358 -19.41 -60.38 -21.02
N MET A 359 -19.86 -59.83 -19.89
CA MET A 359 -20.43 -60.60 -18.76
C MET A 359 -21.97 -60.65 -18.76
N ILE A 360 -22.62 -60.53 -19.92
CA ILE A 360 -24.07 -60.73 -20.07
C ILE A 360 -24.33 -61.59 -21.29
#